data_AF-A0A2Z7ASG2-F1
#
_entry.id   AF-A0A2Z7ASG2-F1
#
_cell.length_a   1.000
_cell.length_b   1.000
_cell.length_c   1.000
_cell.angle_alpha   90.00
_cell.angle_beta   90.00
_cell.angle_gamma   90.00
#
_symmetry.space_group_name_H-M   'P 1'
#
loop_
_entity.id
_entity.type
_entity.pdbx_description
1 polymer ?
#
loop_
_entity_poly.entity_id
_entity_poly.type
_entity_poly.pdbx_seq_one_letter_code
_entity_poly.pdbx_strand_id
1 'polypeptide(L)'
;MKINIAFATTDGAPEYVEKRRHEYTNDEKNKANLDNVARDILYKMLDKNVFRKIKTCTTVKEIWEKLIQICEGNDETKENKLTMAQQKYESIKMKDGETMAEFDERFSAVVIELTSLGKEYSNRELVLKVMRALPREWDVKTMAMRESKDLNKLELHDLLQILKPMSLSYKQDLKLDPQNLNRQKH
;
A
#
# COMPACT_ATOMS: atom_id res chain seq x y z
N MET A 1 -13.72 16.35 -23.47
CA MET A 1 -12.89 17.41 -24.11
C MET A 1 -13.70 18.70 -24.02
N LYS A 2 -13.20 19.75 -23.35
CA LYS A 2 -13.86 21.07 -23.40
C LYS A 2 -13.70 21.58 -24.83
N ILE A 3 -14.76 21.43 -25.62
CA ILE A 3 -14.76 21.74 -27.04
C ILE A 3 -15.30 23.18 -27.14
N ASN A 4 -14.47 24.06 -27.69
CA ASN A 4 -14.77 25.38 -28.27
C ASN A 4 -14.55 26.60 -27.38
N ILE A 5 -13.37 27.19 -27.60
CA ILE A 5 -13.02 28.55 -27.23
C ILE A 5 -13.41 29.47 -28.39
N ALA A 6 -14.21 30.51 -28.14
CA ALA A 6 -14.29 31.66 -29.01
C ALA A 6 -13.46 32.81 -28.42
N PHE A 7 -12.82 33.57 -29.30
CA PHE A 7 -12.05 34.77 -28.97
C PHE A 7 -12.93 36.00 -29.18
N ALA A 8 -13.18 36.75 -28.12
CA ALA A 8 -13.71 38.11 -28.24
C ALA A 8 -12.58 39.11 -27.98
N THR A 9 -12.35 40.03 -28.92
CA THR A 9 -11.45 41.17 -28.73
C THR A 9 -12.27 42.39 -28.37
N THR A 10 -12.31 42.75 -27.09
CA THR A 10 -12.59 44.12 -26.68
C THR A 10 -11.34 44.67 -26.00
N ASP A 11 -10.69 45.58 -26.71
CA ASP A 11 -9.59 46.46 -26.29
C ASP A 11 -8.72 45.98 -25.11
N GLY A 12 -7.89 44.96 -25.36
CA GLY A 12 -6.67 44.72 -24.56
C GLY A 12 -6.46 43.32 -23.98
N ALA A 13 -7.45 42.42 -23.93
CA ALA A 13 -7.23 41.04 -23.47
C ALA A 13 -8.13 40.02 -24.18
N PRO A 14 -7.61 38.84 -24.60
CA PRO A 14 -8.41 37.72 -25.06
C PRO A 14 -9.37 37.23 -23.98
N GLU A 15 -10.67 37.41 -24.17
CA GLU A 15 -11.68 36.77 -23.31
C GLU A 15 -12.15 35.46 -23.95
N TYR A 16 -12.01 34.37 -23.19
CA TYR A 16 -12.34 33.00 -23.63
C TYR A 16 -13.81 32.72 -23.34
N VAL A 17 -14.66 32.77 -24.36
CA VAL A 17 -16.11 32.52 -24.21
C VAL A 17 -16.48 31.15 -24.77
N GLU A 18 -17.21 30.37 -23.99
CA GLU A 18 -17.74 29.07 -24.40
C GLU A 18 -18.83 29.28 -25.47
N LYS A 19 -18.63 28.72 -26.68
CA LYS A 19 -19.59 28.87 -27.78
C LYS A 19 -20.94 28.24 -27.43
N ARG A 20 -22.05 28.89 -27.81
CA ARG A 20 -23.39 28.31 -27.62
C ARG A 20 -23.63 27.18 -28.60
N ARG A 21 -24.42 26.16 -28.21
CA ARG A 21 -24.74 24.97 -29.03
C ARG A 21 -25.26 25.26 -30.46
N HIS A 22 -25.89 26.41 -30.69
CA HIS A 22 -26.39 26.80 -32.01
C HIS A 22 -25.28 27.32 -32.94
N GLU A 23 -24.11 27.68 -32.41
CA GLU A 23 -22.93 28.18 -33.14
C GLU A 23 -21.99 27.05 -33.56
N TYR A 24 -22.35 25.81 -33.25
CA TYR A 24 -21.48 24.66 -33.50
C TYR A 24 -21.40 24.35 -34.99
N THR A 25 -20.18 24.11 -35.45
CA THR A 25 -19.94 23.52 -36.77
C THR A 25 -20.48 22.09 -36.82
N ASN A 26 -20.66 21.55 -38.02
CA ASN A 26 -21.21 20.20 -38.19
C ASN A 26 -20.31 19.14 -37.51
N ASP A 27 -18.99 19.35 -37.54
CA ASP A 27 -18.00 18.49 -36.90
C ASP A 27 -18.06 18.57 -35.37
N GLU A 28 -18.26 19.78 -34.82
CA GLU A 28 -18.43 20.00 -33.38
C GLU A 28 -19.73 19.35 -32.87
N LYS A 29 -20.82 19.43 -33.65
CA LYS A 29 -22.09 18.72 -33.35
C LYS A 29 -21.89 17.21 -33.36
N ASN A 30 -21.22 16.67 -34.38
CA ASN A 30 -20.96 15.23 -34.48
C ASN A 30 -20.14 14.73 -33.28
N LYS A 31 -19.09 15.48 -32.90
CA LYS A 31 -18.24 15.13 -31.76
C LYS A 31 -18.98 15.19 -30.42
N ALA A 32 -19.82 16.21 -30.21
CA ALA A 32 -20.67 16.31 -29.03
C ALA A 32 -21.69 15.16 -28.95
N ASN A 33 -22.23 14.72 -30.09
CA ASN A 33 -23.13 13.57 -30.15
C ASN A 33 -22.41 12.27 -29.76
N LEU A 34 -21.19 12.05 -30.28
CA LEU A 34 -20.37 10.89 -29.92
C LEU A 34 -20.01 10.87 -28.43
N ASP A 35 -19.67 12.02 -27.84
CA ASP A 35 -19.42 12.14 -26.39
C ASP A 35 -20.67 11.80 -25.58
N ASN A 36 -21.85 12.25 -26.01
CA ASN A 36 -23.12 11.90 -25.35
C ASN A 36 -23.47 10.41 -25.44
N VAL A 37 -23.25 9.79 -26.60
CA VAL A 37 -23.49 8.34 -26.78
C VAL A 37 -22.55 7.53 -25.89
N ALA A 38 -21.26 7.84 -25.88
CA ALA A 38 -20.29 7.16 -25.03
C ALA A 38 -20.59 7.36 -23.53
N ARG A 39 -21.06 8.55 -23.13
CA ARG A 39 -21.48 8.83 -21.75
C ARG A 39 -22.69 7.99 -21.32
N ASP A 40 -23.69 7.85 -22.18
CA ASP A 40 -24.88 7.02 -21.90
C ASP A 40 -24.50 5.55 -21.73
N ILE A 41 -23.62 5.02 -22.59
CA ILE A 41 -23.06 3.67 -22.49
C ILE A 41 -22.33 3.48 -21.15
N LEU A 42 -21.43 4.40 -20.80
CA LEU A 42 -20.68 4.34 -19.54
C LEU A 42 -21.60 4.38 -18.32
N TYR A 43 -22.62 5.25 -18.30
CA TYR A 43 -23.55 5.32 -17.18
C TYR A 43 -24.41 4.06 -17.02
N LYS A 44 -24.79 3.39 -18.12
CA LYS A 44 -25.57 2.14 -18.06
C LYS A 44 -24.77 0.94 -17.53
N MET A 45 -23.45 0.95 -17.70
CA MET A 45 -22.59 -0.16 -17.24
C MET A 45 -22.18 -0.05 -15.77
N LEU A 46 -22.43 1.08 -15.09
CA LEU A 46 -21.89 1.34 -13.77
C LEU A 46 -22.91 1.12 -12.65
N ASP A 47 -22.46 0.45 -11.58
CA ASP A 47 -23.26 0.30 -10.37
C ASP A 47 -23.53 1.65 -9.68
N LYS A 48 -24.66 1.71 -8.96
CA LYS A 48 -25.19 2.93 -8.31
C LYS A 48 -24.17 3.69 -7.46
N ASN A 49 -23.22 2.98 -6.84
CA ASN A 49 -22.18 3.58 -6.00
C ASN A 49 -21.14 4.35 -6.84
N VAL A 50 -20.68 3.77 -7.94
CA VAL A 50 -19.71 4.40 -8.85
C VAL A 50 -20.36 5.56 -9.61
N PHE A 51 -21.59 5.35 -10.10
CA PHE A 51 -22.38 6.40 -10.77
C PHE A 51 -22.51 7.67 -9.93
N ARG A 52 -22.80 7.55 -8.63
CA ARG A 52 -22.94 8.70 -7.72
C ARG A 52 -21.67 9.56 -7.64
N LYS A 53 -20.48 8.96 -7.80
CA LYS A 53 -19.18 9.65 -7.72
C LYS A 53 -18.80 10.37 -9.02
N ILE A 54 -19.32 9.91 -10.16
CA ILE A 54 -18.98 10.44 -11.49
C ILE A 54 -20.10 11.26 -12.16
N LYS A 55 -21.31 11.30 -11.58
CA LYS A 55 -22.47 12.01 -12.15
C LYS A 55 -22.26 13.50 -12.40
N THR A 56 -21.26 14.11 -11.76
CA THR A 56 -20.91 15.53 -11.92
C THR A 56 -19.94 15.78 -13.07
N CYS A 57 -19.39 14.74 -13.69
CA CYS A 57 -18.48 14.87 -14.84
C CYS A 57 -19.26 15.25 -16.09
N THR A 58 -18.72 16.21 -16.84
CA THR A 58 -19.37 16.84 -18.00
C THR A 58 -18.90 16.27 -19.33
N THR A 59 -17.76 15.59 -19.36
CA THR A 59 -17.22 14.97 -20.57
C THR A 59 -16.84 13.51 -20.34
N VAL A 60 -16.85 12.70 -21.40
CA VAL A 60 -16.44 11.28 -21.34
C VAL A 60 -15.02 11.13 -20.82
N LYS A 61 -14.13 12.07 -21.18
CA LYS A 61 -12.76 12.12 -20.68
C LYS A 61 -12.71 12.24 -19.15
N GLU A 62 -13.48 13.17 -18.57
CA GLU A 62 -13.55 13.35 -17.11
C GLU A 62 -14.18 12.16 -16.40
N ILE A 63 -15.14 11.48 -17.05
CA ILE A 63 -15.72 10.23 -16.54
C ILE A 63 -14.64 9.14 -16.52
N TRP A 64 -13.93 8.96 -17.62
CA TRP A 64 -12.87 7.96 -17.76
C TRP A 64 -11.73 8.19 -16.76
N GLU A 65 -11.24 9.42 -16.63
CA GLU A 65 -10.21 9.79 -15.65
C GLU A 65 -10.65 9.52 -14.20
N LYS A 66 -11.90 9.86 -13.84
CA LYS A 66 -12.43 9.51 -12.51
C LYS A 66 -12.63 8.01 -12.33
N LEU A 67 -12.99 7.27 -13.37
CA LEU A 67 -13.11 5.81 -13.29
C LEU A 67 -11.75 5.17 -13.04
N ILE A 68 -10.69 5.62 -13.74
CA ILE A 68 -9.32 5.23 -13.46
C ILE A 68 -8.98 5.51 -11.98
N GLN A 69 -9.27 6.72 -11.49
CA GLN A 69 -9.03 7.07 -10.08
C GLN A 69 -9.82 6.21 -9.07
N ILE A 70 -11.06 5.83 -9.40
CA ILE A 70 -11.91 4.97 -8.55
C ILE A 70 -11.41 3.51 -8.57
N CYS A 71 -10.95 3.02 -9.72
CA CYS A 71 -10.52 1.64 -9.92
C CYS A 71 -9.07 1.39 -9.47
N GLU A 72 -8.16 2.33 -9.69
CA GLU A 72 -6.75 2.25 -9.24
C GLU A 72 -6.59 2.68 -7.77
N GLY A 73 -7.59 3.37 -7.21
CA GLY A 73 -7.51 4.09 -5.95
C GLY A 73 -6.88 5.46 -6.15
N ASN A 74 -7.37 6.47 -5.43
CA ASN A 74 -6.66 7.75 -5.36
C ASN A 74 -5.27 7.51 -4.72
N ASP A 75 -4.29 8.38 -4.96
CA ASP A 75 -2.96 8.28 -4.33
C ASP A 75 -3.06 8.16 -2.80
N GLU A 76 -4.08 8.79 -2.21
CA GLU A 76 -4.45 8.64 -0.80
C GLU A 76 -4.78 7.19 -0.40
N THR A 77 -5.37 6.35 -1.26
CA THR A 77 -5.61 4.93 -1.00
C THR A 77 -4.31 4.12 -1.06
N LYS A 78 -3.38 4.47 -1.95
CA LYS A 78 -2.05 3.85 -2.01
C LYS A 78 -1.19 4.25 -0.80
N GLU A 79 -1.18 5.54 -0.45
CA GLU A 79 -0.53 6.07 0.75
C GLU A 79 -1.14 5.52 2.04
N ASN A 80 -2.46 5.36 2.11
CA ASN A 80 -3.12 4.71 3.25
C ASN A 80 -2.74 3.23 3.36
N LYS A 81 -2.71 2.50 2.24
CA LYS A 81 -2.23 1.10 2.21
C LYS A 81 -0.77 1.00 2.65
N LEU A 82 0.09 1.90 2.16
CA LEU A 82 1.50 1.96 2.55
C LEU A 82 1.65 2.27 4.04
N THR A 83 0.92 3.27 4.54
CA THR A 83 0.90 3.63 5.97
C THR A 83 0.44 2.46 6.83
N MET A 84 -0.62 1.76 6.45
CA MET A 84 -1.11 0.58 7.16
C MET A 84 -0.09 -0.56 7.14
N ALA A 85 0.53 -0.85 5.99
CA ALA A 85 1.55 -1.88 5.86
C ALA A 85 2.80 -1.53 6.70
N GLN A 86 3.20 -0.25 6.73
CA GLN A 86 4.30 0.22 7.59
C GLN A 86 3.95 0.08 9.07
N GLN A 87 2.72 0.39 9.48
CA GLN A 87 2.28 0.16 10.86
C GLN A 87 2.28 -1.32 11.23
N LYS A 88 1.85 -2.22 10.33
CA LYS A 88 1.95 -3.68 10.54
C LYS A 88 3.41 -4.10 10.70
N TYR A 89 4.30 -3.62 9.85
CA TYR A 89 5.73 -3.89 9.96
C TYR A 89 6.29 -3.37 11.27
N GLU A 90 5.96 -2.15 11.67
CA GLU A 90 6.52 -1.57 12.88
C GLU A 90 6.03 -2.27 14.16
N SER A 91 4.76 -2.67 14.18
CA SER A 91 4.15 -3.40 15.30
C SER A 91 4.42 -4.90 15.29
N ILE A 92 5.08 -5.46 14.27
CA ILE A 92 5.27 -6.90 14.17
C ILE A 92 6.12 -7.42 15.33
N LYS A 93 5.57 -8.41 16.02
CA LYS A 93 6.23 -9.19 17.06
C LYS A 93 5.87 -10.66 16.89
N MET A 94 6.76 -11.51 17.37
CA MET A 94 6.46 -12.92 17.53
C MET A 94 5.41 -13.06 18.65
N LYS A 95 4.33 -13.79 18.35
CA LYS A 95 3.21 -13.98 19.29
C LYS A 95 3.53 -15.11 20.27
N ASP A 96 2.87 -15.11 21.42
CA ASP A 96 2.98 -16.21 22.37
C ASP A 96 2.49 -17.53 21.74
N GLY A 97 3.29 -18.58 21.85
CA GLY A 97 3.00 -19.90 21.29
C GLY A 97 3.32 -20.07 19.80
N GLU A 98 3.54 -18.98 19.07
CA GLU A 98 3.90 -18.98 17.66
C GLU A 98 5.23 -19.72 17.42
N THR A 99 5.34 -20.43 16.30
CA THR A 99 6.60 -21.02 15.85
C THR A 99 7.42 -20.01 15.06
N MET A 100 8.74 -20.21 15.00
CA MET A 100 9.61 -19.36 14.18
C MET A 100 9.20 -19.37 12.70
N ALA A 101 8.69 -20.50 12.19
CA ALA A 101 8.23 -20.61 10.80
C ALA A 101 6.96 -19.80 10.53
N GLU A 102 5.97 -19.85 11.42
CA GLU A 102 4.75 -19.04 11.31
C GLU A 102 5.07 -17.54 11.41
N PHE A 103 5.98 -17.17 12.31
CA PHE A 103 6.46 -15.79 12.42
C PHE A 103 7.15 -15.32 11.13
N ASP A 104 8.05 -16.13 10.58
CA ASP A 104 8.76 -15.86 9.33
C ASP A 104 7.80 -15.66 8.15
N GLU A 105 6.80 -16.53 8.01
CA GLU A 105 5.77 -16.41 6.97
C GLU A 105 5.00 -15.08 7.09
N ARG A 106 4.56 -14.71 8.29
CA ARG A 106 3.88 -13.42 8.51
C ARG A 106 4.78 -12.22 8.24
N PHE A 107 6.04 -12.30 8.68
CA PHE A 107 7.01 -11.24 8.46
C PHE A 107 7.28 -11.04 6.96
N SER A 108 7.55 -12.14 6.25
CA SER A 108 7.76 -12.15 4.81
C SER A 108 6.56 -11.61 4.04
N ALA A 109 5.33 -11.97 4.44
CA ALA A 109 4.11 -11.44 3.82
C ALA A 109 4.02 -9.90 3.94
N VAL A 110 4.37 -9.33 5.09
CA VAL A 110 4.37 -7.86 5.30
C VAL A 110 5.48 -7.18 4.47
N VAL A 111 6.66 -7.79 4.38
CA VAL A 111 7.76 -7.26 3.56
C VAL A 111 7.40 -7.26 2.08
N ILE A 112 6.78 -8.34 1.59
CA ILE A 112 6.28 -8.45 0.20
C ILE A 112 5.19 -7.40 -0.06
N GLU A 113 4.24 -7.21 0.87
CA GLU A 113 3.21 -6.15 0.80
C GLU A 113 3.87 -4.78 0.65
N LEU A 114 4.88 -4.46 1.46
CA LEU A 114 5.61 -3.19 1.42
C LEU A 114 6.41 -3.00 0.13
N THR A 115 7.09 -4.05 -0.33
CA THR A 115 7.84 -4.00 -1.61
C THR A 115 6.90 -3.77 -2.79
N SER A 116 5.72 -4.39 -2.79
CA SER A 116 4.70 -4.16 -3.83
C SER A 116 4.16 -2.72 -3.85
N LEU A 117 4.27 -2.01 -2.72
CA LEU A 117 3.90 -0.61 -2.56
C LEU A 117 5.11 0.35 -2.77
N GLY A 118 6.25 -0.16 -3.23
CA GLY A 118 7.44 0.62 -3.54
C GLY A 118 8.35 0.92 -2.34
N LYS A 119 8.15 0.27 -1.19
CA LYS A 119 9.02 0.39 -0.02
C LYS A 119 9.96 -0.80 0.08
N GLU A 120 11.24 -0.54 -0.12
CA GLU A 120 12.31 -1.53 0.03
C GLU A 120 13.03 -1.37 1.37
N TYR A 121 13.53 -2.49 1.89
CA TYR A 121 14.39 -2.55 3.08
C TYR A 121 15.66 -3.31 2.72
N SER A 122 16.79 -2.83 3.23
CA SER A 122 18.03 -3.59 3.17
C SER A 122 17.90 -4.86 4.02
N ASN A 123 18.62 -5.90 3.62
CA ASN A 123 18.66 -7.15 4.38
C ASN A 123 19.06 -6.92 5.86
N ARG A 124 20.00 -6.00 6.13
CA ARG A 124 20.36 -5.58 7.49
C ARG A 124 19.18 -5.01 8.29
N GLU A 125 18.35 -4.18 7.67
CA GLU A 125 17.16 -3.61 8.34
C GLU A 125 16.16 -4.70 8.70
N LEU A 126 15.96 -5.67 7.81
CA LEU A 126 15.08 -6.82 8.05
C LEU A 126 15.62 -7.71 9.19
N VAL A 127 16.91 -8.03 9.18
CA VAL A 127 17.60 -8.76 10.26
C VAL A 127 17.41 -8.08 11.61
N LEU A 128 17.69 -6.77 11.68
CA LEU A 128 17.52 -5.99 12.90
C LEU A 128 16.06 -5.88 13.33
N LYS A 129 15.11 -5.92 12.38
CA LYS A 129 13.69 -5.92 12.68
C LYS A 129 13.27 -7.24 13.30
N VAL A 130 13.66 -8.37 12.71
CA VAL A 130 13.39 -9.71 13.26
C VAL A 130 13.97 -9.83 14.66
N MET A 131 15.24 -9.47 14.89
CA MET A 131 15.86 -9.57 16.22
C MET A 131 15.11 -8.76 17.29
N ARG A 132 14.51 -7.61 16.94
CA ARG A 132 13.69 -6.79 17.85
C ARG A 132 12.26 -7.27 18.01
N ALA A 133 11.77 -8.06 17.07
CA ALA A 133 10.43 -8.62 17.07
C ALA A 133 10.34 -9.94 17.88
N LEU A 134 11.48 -10.55 18.20
CA LEU A 134 11.55 -11.75 19.04
C LEU A 134 11.16 -11.43 20.51
N PRO A 135 10.70 -12.43 21.26
CA PRO A 135 10.39 -12.29 22.69
C PRO A 135 11.64 -11.93 23.51
N ARG A 136 11.47 -11.25 24.66
CA ARG A 136 12.60 -10.78 25.51
C ARG A 136 13.50 -11.91 26.00
N GLU A 137 12.96 -13.10 26.12
CA GLU A 137 13.67 -14.31 26.50
C GLU A 137 14.79 -14.67 25.51
N TRP A 138 14.75 -14.09 24.31
CA TRP A 138 15.77 -14.23 23.28
C TRP A 138 16.84 -13.14 23.34
N ASP A 139 16.69 -12.12 24.20
CA ASP A 139 17.59 -10.95 24.26
C ASP A 139 19.05 -11.35 24.47
N VAL A 140 19.33 -12.31 25.35
CA VAL A 140 20.70 -12.79 25.59
C VAL A 140 21.30 -13.41 24.31
N LYS A 141 20.51 -14.20 23.57
CA LYS A 141 20.95 -14.86 22.33
C LYS A 141 21.09 -13.86 21.19
N THR A 142 20.17 -12.90 21.07
CA THR A 142 20.24 -11.86 20.03
C THR A 142 21.39 -10.88 20.29
N MET A 143 21.70 -10.56 21.55
CA MET A 143 22.88 -9.77 21.92
C MET A 143 24.18 -10.50 21.59
N ALA A 144 24.32 -11.77 21.97
CA ALA A 144 25.50 -12.56 21.60
C ALA A 144 25.67 -12.69 20.08
N MET A 145 24.58 -12.80 19.31
CA MET A 145 24.64 -12.79 17.84
C MET A 145 25.07 -11.44 17.27
N ARG A 146 24.65 -10.33 17.88
CA ARG A 146 25.05 -8.96 17.48
C ARG A 146 26.55 -8.73 17.71
N GLU A 147 27.11 -9.33 18.77
CA GLU A 147 28.54 -9.21 19.11
C GLU A 147 29.44 -10.14 18.29
N SER A 148 28.94 -11.32 17.93
CA SER A 148 29.74 -12.35 17.24
C SER A 148 29.61 -12.36 15.72
N LYS A 149 28.58 -11.75 15.13
CA LYS A 149 28.32 -11.78 13.68
C LYS A 149 28.38 -10.40 13.05
N ASP A 150 28.92 -10.33 11.83
CA ASP A 150 28.82 -9.14 10.99
C ASP A 150 27.40 -9.05 10.40
N LEU A 151 26.56 -8.23 11.03
CA LEU A 151 25.17 -8.03 10.62
C LEU A 151 25.03 -7.38 9.23
N ASN A 152 26.10 -6.84 8.65
CA ASN A 152 26.08 -6.32 7.29
C ASN A 152 26.21 -7.43 6.23
N LYS A 153 26.66 -8.63 6.64
CA LYS A 153 26.83 -9.80 5.76
C LYS A 153 25.86 -10.94 6.09
N LEU A 154 25.10 -10.80 7.17
CA LEU A 154 24.17 -11.84 7.61
C LEU A 154 22.88 -11.74 6.82
N GLU A 155 22.58 -12.74 5.99
CA GLU A 155 21.31 -12.85 5.29
C GLU A 155 20.16 -13.21 6.24
N LEU A 156 18.97 -12.65 5.99
CA LEU A 156 17.76 -12.91 6.78
C LEU A 156 17.47 -14.42 6.86
N HIS A 157 17.64 -15.12 5.74
CA HIS A 157 17.47 -16.57 5.68
C HIS A 157 18.42 -17.31 6.63
N ASP A 158 19.69 -16.88 6.70
CA ASP A 158 20.68 -17.50 7.59
C ASP A 158 20.36 -17.23 9.05
N LEU A 159 19.92 -16.01 9.38
CA LEU A 159 19.42 -15.69 10.72
C LEU A 159 18.27 -16.63 11.09
N LEU A 160 17.26 -16.78 10.24
CA LEU A 160 16.11 -17.63 10.49
C LEU A 160 16.50 -19.10 10.67
N GLN A 161 17.47 -19.59 9.90
CA GLN A 161 18.04 -20.93 10.07
C GLN A 161 18.72 -21.10 11.44
N ILE A 162 19.45 -20.10 11.94
CA ILE A 162 20.08 -20.13 13.26
C ILE A 162 19.02 -20.09 14.38
N LEU A 163 17.95 -19.31 14.19
CA LEU A 163 16.90 -19.14 15.18
C LEU A 163 15.96 -20.35 15.29
N LYS A 164 15.74 -21.10 14.20
CA LYS A 164 14.83 -22.26 14.17
C LYS A 164 15.15 -23.31 15.26
N PRO A 165 16.38 -23.85 15.37
CA PRO A 165 16.74 -24.79 16.44
C PRO A 165 16.62 -24.19 17.85
N MET A 166 16.96 -22.91 18.00
CA MET A 166 16.88 -22.22 19.30
C MET A 166 15.43 -22.11 19.79
N SER A 167 14.45 -22.01 18.88
CA SER A 167 13.03 -21.97 19.24
C SER A 167 12.52 -23.28 19.83
N LEU A 168 13.06 -24.41 19.38
CA LEU A 168 12.70 -25.73 19.89
C LEU A 168 13.24 -25.93 21.30
N SER A 169 14.50 -25.59 21.54
CA SER A 169 15.11 -25.59 22.88
C SER A 169 14.28 -24.72 23.84
N TYR A 170 13.91 -23.51 23.42
CA TYR A 170 13.09 -22.61 24.23
C TYR A 170 11.72 -23.21 24.60
N LYS A 171 11.02 -23.83 23.63
CA LYS A 171 9.75 -24.52 23.91
C LYS A 171 9.93 -25.71 24.86
N GLN A 172 11.09 -26.35 24.86
CA GLN A 172 11.43 -27.44 25.78
C GLN A 172 11.69 -26.90 27.20
N ASP A 173 12.44 -25.81 27.32
CA ASP A 173 12.75 -25.15 28.59
C ASP A 173 11.47 -24.62 29.28
N LEU A 174 10.55 -24.02 28.51
CA LEU A 174 9.24 -23.59 28.97
C LEU A 174 8.36 -24.74 29.50
N LYS A 175 8.48 -25.94 28.92
CA LYS A 175 7.73 -27.12 29.38
C LYS A 175 8.31 -27.71 30.67
N LEU A 176 9.61 -27.51 30.92
CA LEU A 176 10.31 -28.07 32.07
C LEU A 176 10.24 -27.17 33.31
N ASP A 177 10.17 -25.84 33.15
CA ASP A 177 9.98 -24.91 34.27
C ASP A 177 9.10 -23.70 33.90
N PRO A 178 7.77 -23.82 34.04
CA PRO A 178 6.83 -22.71 33.78
C PRO A 178 6.94 -21.53 34.76
N GLN A 179 7.60 -21.69 35.92
CA GLN A 179 7.63 -20.67 36.97
C GLN A 179 8.77 -19.65 36.81
N ASN A 180 9.77 -19.93 35.98
CA ASN A 180 10.91 -19.04 35.74
C ASN A 180 10.50 -17.72 35.04
N LEU A 181 9.40 -17.73 34.28
CA LEU A 181 8.85 -16.57 33.57
C LEU A 181 8.38 -15.43 34.50
N ASN A 182 8.01 -15.76 35.75
CA ASN A 182 7.56 -14.75 36.73
C ASN A 182 8.71 -14.13 37.54
N ARG A 183 9.91 -14.73 37.53
CA ARG A 183 11.09 -14.19 38.22
C ARG A 183 11.89 -13.18 37.39
N GLN A 184 11.76 -13.22 36.07
CA GLN A 184 12.47 -12.31 35.15
C GLN A 184 11.66 -11.05 34.78
N LYS A 185 10.50 -10.84 35.41
CA LYS A 185 9.64 -9.64 35.21
C LYS A 185 9.86 -8.54 36.25
N HIS A 186 10.83 -8.69 37.15
CA HIS A 186 11.20 -7.69 38.17
C HIS A 186 12.57 -7.07 37.89
#